data_AF-M7NJY9-F1
#
_entry.id   AF-M7NJY9-F1
#
_cell.length_a   1.000
_cell.length_b   1.000
_cell.length_c   1.000
_cell.angle_alpha   90.00
_cell.angle_beta   90.00
_cell.angle_gamma   90.00
#
_symmetry.space_group_name_H-M   'P 1'
#
loop_
_entity.id
_entity.type
_entity.pdbx_description
1 polymer ?
#
loop_
_entity_poly.entity_id
_entity_poly.type
_entity_poly.pdbx_seq_one_letter_code
_entity_poly.pdbx_strand_id
1 'polypeptide(L)'
;MVGSHKRPLKSSISELKLRRMTELNNRLKEDLERPRILVSEACQSLILFATSTKDPMLPSVWAQNDRFPGSFSNRRSFSCCILM
;
A
#
# COMPACT_ATOMS: atom_id res chain seq x y z
N MET A 1 -27.77 41.02 41.48
CA MET A 1 -28.23 39.62 41.58
C MET A 1 -27.19 38.73 40.93
N VAL A 2 -26.67 37.79 41.71
CA VAL A 2 -25.55 36.91 41.37
C VAL A 2 -25.98 35.84 40.36
N GLY A 3 -25.16 35.65 39.33
CA GLY A 3 -24.78 34.31 38.85
C GLY A 3 -25.66 33.61 37.82
N SER A 4 -25.12 33.43 36.62
CA SER A 4 -25.32 32.17 35.89
C SER A 4 -24.01 31.74 35.24
N HIS A 5 -23.17 31.07 36.03
CA HIS A 5 -22.06 30.28 35.51
C HIS A 5 -22.66 29.07 34.78
N LYS A 6 -22.79 29.14 33.45
CA LYS A 6 -22.95 27.93 32.65
C LYS A 6 -21.65 27.15 32.75
N ARG A 7 -21.65 26.03 33.47
CA ARG A 7 -20.59 25.02 33.39
C ARG A 7 -21.05 23.90 32.45
N PRO A 8 -20.79 23.92 31.13
CA PRO A 8 -21.12 22.79 30.26
C PRO A 8 -19.90 21.94 29.89
N LEU A 9 -18.90 21.78 30.78
CA LEU A 9 -17.73 20.94 30.44
C LEU A 9 -18.13 19.46 30.28
N LYS A 10 -19.16 19.01 31.01
CA LYS A 10 -19.65 17.62 30.98
C LYS A 10 -20.47 17.31 29.73
N SER A 11 -21.28 18.28 29.27
CA SER A 11 -22.03 18.20 28.00
C SER A 11 -21.09 18.14 26.79
N SER A 12 -19.98 18.87 26.85
CA SER A 12 -18.99 18.96 25.76
C SER A 12 -18.29 17.61 25.49
N ILE A 13 -17.95 16.83 26.53
CA ILE A 13 -17.29 15.53 26.35
C ILE A 13 -18.26 14.47 25.84
N SER A 14 -19.51 14.45 26.33
CA SER A 14 -20.53 13.50 25.83
C SER A 14 -20.86 13.76 24.36
N GLU A 15 -20.98 15.03 23.98
CA GLU A 15 -21.24 15.43 22.59
C GLU A 15 -20.05 15.11 21.68
N LEU A 16 -18.82 15.37 22.14
CA LEU A 16 -17.60 15.01 21.41
C LEU A 16 -17.47 13.49 21.21
N LYS A 17 -17.76 12.70 22.26
CA LYS A 17 -17.78 11.23 22.17
C LYS A 17 -18.82 10.74 21.18
N LEU A 18 -20.03 11.31 21.21
CA LEU A 18 -21.09 10.98 20.27
C LEU A 18 -20.66 11.28 18.83
N ARG A 19 -20.10 12.47 18.57
CA ARG A 19 -19.59 12.85 17.24
C ARG A 19 -18.53 11.87 16.72
N ARG A 20 -17.56 11.49 17.57
CA ARG A 20 -16.55 10.49 17.19
C ARG A 20 -17.18 9.14 16.87
N MET A 21 -18.14 8.70 17.68
CA MET A 21 -18.79 7.41 17.48
C MET A 21 -19.65 7.40 16.21
N THR A 22 -20.33 8.51 15.89
CA THR A 22 -21.07 8.64 14.63
C THR A 22 -20.14 8.65 13.43
N GLU A 23 -18.98 9.32 13.53
CA GLU A 23 -18.00 9.35 12.46
C GLU A 23 -17.41 7.95 12.20
N LEU A 24 -17.05 7.21 13.26
CA LEU A 24 -16.60 5.83 13.14
C LEU A 24 -17.67 4.91 12.54
N ASN A 25 -18.94 5.06 12.97
CA ASN A 25 -20.03 4.29 12.38
C ASN A 25 -20.20 4.57 10.90
N ASN A 26 -20.06 5.82 10.46
CA ASN A 26 -20.15 6.15 9.04
C ASN A 26 -19.02 5.50 8.25
N ARG A 27 -17.77 5.57 8.72
CA ARG A 27 -16.63 4.89 8.08
C ARG A 27 -16.81 3.38 7.99
N LEU A 28 -17.32 2.76 9.06
CA LEU A 28 -17.60 1.32 9.07
C LEU A 28 -18.71 0.93 8.10
N LYS A 29 -19.73 1.78 7.94
CA LYS A 29 -20.79 1.56 6.93
C LYS A 29 -20.24 1.67 5.51
N GLU A 30 -19.40 2.67 5.24
CA GLU A 30 -18.72 2.82 3.95
C GLU A 30 -17.85 1.59 3.62
N ASP A 31 -17.07 1.08 4.59
CA ASP A 31 -16.25 -0.12 4.43
C ASP A 31 -17.09 -1.40 4.24
N LEU A 32 -18.27 -1.45 4.85
CA LEU A 32 -19.21 -2.57 4.71
C LEU A 32 -19.85 -2.59 3.33
N GLU A 33 -20.21 -1.42 2.80
CA GLU A 33 -20.83 -1.24 1.49
C GLU A 33 -19.83 -1.35 0.32
N ARG A 34 -18.52 -1.33 0.61
CA ARG A 34 -17.49 -1.47 -0.42
C ARG A 34 -17.64 -2.80 -1.19
N PRO A 35 -17.75 -2.77 -2.53
CA PRO A 35 -17.91 -3.99 -3.32
C PRO A 35 -16.68 -4.88 -3.21
N ARG A 36 -16.91 -6.19 -3.09
CA ARG A 36 -15.86 -7.23 -2.99
C ARG A 36 -15.96 -8.16 -4.19
N ILE A 37 -14.81 -8.64 -4.65
CA ILE A 37 -14.70 -9.69 -5.67
C ILE A 37 -14.30 -11.02 -5.01
N LEU A 38 -14.52 -12.12 -5.71
CA LEU A 38 -14.08 -13.43 -5.23
C LEU A 38 -12.55 -13.51 -5.21
N VAL A 39 -12.00 -14.19 -4.21
CA VAL A 39 -10.55 -14.35 -4.06
C VAL A 39 -9.96 -15.10 -5.26
N SER A 40 -10.66 -16.12 -5.76
CA SER A 40 -10.24 -16.87 -6.95
C SER A 40 -10.09 -15.97 -8.18
N GLU A 41 -11.02 -15.05 -8.41
CA GLU A 41 -11.00 -14.08 -9.50
C GLU A 41 -9.85 -13.07 -9.32
N ALA A 42 -9.69 -12.54 -8.11
CA ALA A 42 -8.57 -11.66 -7.78
C ALA A 42 -7.22 -12.33 -8.05
N CYS A 43 -7.04 -13.59 -7.62
CA CYS A 43 -5.82 -14.36 -7.86
C CYS A 43 -5.55 -14.58 -9.35
N GLN A 44 -6.58 -14.91 -10.14
CA GLN A 44 -6.43 -15.03 -11.59
C GLN A 44 -5.97 -13.72 -12.22
N SER A 45 -6.54 -12.59 -11.81
CA SER A 45 -6.14 -11.26 -12.31
C SER A 45 -4.66 -10.94 -12.03
N LEU A 46 -4.17 -11.31 -10.83
CA LEU A 46 -2.77 -11.13 -10.44
C LEU A 46 -1.83 -12.01 -11.26
N ILE A 47 -2.18 -13.29 -11.45
CA ILE A 47 -1.39 -14.23 -12.27
C ILE A 47 -1.31 -13.72 -13.72
N LEU A 48 -2.44 -13.30 -14.29
CA LEU A 48 -2.48 -12.74 -15.65
C LEU A 48 -1.58 -11.52 -15.77
N PHE A 49 -1.66 -10.59 -14.81
CA PHE A 49 -0.80 -9.41 -14.82
C PHE A 49 0.69 -9.77 -14.73
N ALA A 50 1.06 -10.66 -13.80
CA ALA A 50 2.45 -11.07 -13.57
C ALA A 50 3.06 -11.86 -14.73
N THR A 51 2.24 -12.61 -15.47
CA THR A 51 2.69 -13.41 -16.63
C THR A 51 2.68 -12.62 -17.95
N SER A 52 1.84 -11.59 -18.06
CA SER A 52 1.73 -10.74 -19.26
C SER A 52 2.73 -9.57 -19.25
N THR A 53 3.11 -9.08 -18.07
CA THR A 53 3.99 -7.91 -17.94
C THR A 53 5.46 -8.31 -17.76
N LYS A 54 6.31 -7.99 -18.75
CA LYS A 54 7.74 -8.33 -18.71
C LYS A 54 8.47 -7.63 -17.58
N ASP A 55 9.00 -8.41 -16.64
CA ASP A 55 9.90 -7.92 -15.60
C ASP A 55 11.37 -8.20 -15.95
N PRO A 56 12.19 -7.18 -16.23
CA PRO A 56 13.62 -7.34 -16.49
C PRO A 56 14.41 -7.78 -15.25
N MET A 57 13.87 -7.63 -14.03
CA MET A 57 14.50 -8.05 -12.78
C MET A 57 14.30 -9.54 -12.47
N LEU A 58 13.52 -10.27 -13.28
CA LEU A 58 13.26 -11.70 -13.11
C LEU A 58 13.68 -12.53 -14.35
N PRO A 59 15.00 -12.66 -14.62
CA PRO A 59 15.51 -13.27 -15.85
C PRO A 59 15.25 -14.78 -15.96
N SER A 60 15.01 -15.45 -14.83
CA SER A 60 14.70 -16.88 -14.78
C SER A 60 13.38 -17.23 -15.45
N VAL A 61 12.43 -16.28 -15.48
CA VAL A 61 11.09 -16.48 -16.05
C VAL A 61 10.99 -15.86 -17.45
N TRP A 62 11.66 -14.74 -17.69
CA TRP A 62 11.48 -13.91 -18.90
C TRP A 62 12.64 -13.95 -19.90
N ALA A 63 13.60 -14.86 -19.69
CA ALA A 63 14.91 -14.94 -20.35
C ALA A 63 15.83 -13.73 -20.06
N GLN A 64 17.15 -13.93 -20.11
CA GLN A 64 18.09 -12.83 -19.97
C GLN A 64 17.91 -11.85 -21.13
N ASN A 65 17.46 -10.65 -20.79
CA ASN A 65 17.38 -9.57 -21.76
C ASN A 65 18.83 -9.14 -22.03
N ASP A 66 19.45 -9.69 -23.08
CA ASP A 66 20.85 -9.45 -23.47
C ASP A 66 21.22 -7.97 -23.64
N ARG A 67 20.21 -7.09 -23.65
CA ARG A 67 20.34 -5.64 -23.80
C ARG A 67 19.42 -4.90 -22.84
N PHE A 68 19.55 -5.13 -21.53
CA PHE A 68 19.03 -4.17 -20.56
C PHE A 68 19.97 -2.94 -20.51
N PRO A 69 19.52 -1.74 -20.89
CA PRO A 69 20.38 -0.54 -20.95
C PRO A 69 20.85 -0.06 -19.57
N GLY A 70 20.30 -0.60 -18.48
CA GLY A 70 20.73 -0.35 -17.10
C GLY A 70 21.55 -1.49 -16.48
N SER A 71 22.18 -2.35 -17.29
CA SER A 71 23.05 -3.41 -16.75
C SER A 71 24.23 -2.78 -16.01
N PHE A 72 24.21 -2.84 -14.67
CA PHE A 72 25.37 -2.55 -13.80
C PHE A 72 26.52 -3.56 -13.99
N SER A 73 26.53 -4.32 -15.10
CA SER A 73 27.69 -5.06 -15.56
C SER A 73 28.81 -4.06 -15.87
N ASN A 74 29.63 -3.76 -14.87
CA ASN A 74 31.00 -3.37 -15.12
C ASN A 74 31.60 -4.55 -15.90
N ARG A 75 31.77 -4.41 -17.23
CA ARG A 75 32.49 -5.42 -18.02
C ARG A 75 33.90 -5.44 -17.44
N ARG A 76 34.16 -6.35 -16.50
CA ARG A 76 35.50 -6.60 -15.98
C ARG A 76 36.29 -7.18 -17.13
N SER A 77 36.91 -6.28 -17.89
CA SER A 77 38.14 -6.55 -18.62
C SER A 77 39.08 -7.21 -17.62
N PHE A 78 39.35 -8.50 -17.81
CA PHE A 78 40.36 -9.22 -17.07
C PHE A 78 41.72 -8.60 -17.38
N SER A 79 42.15 -7.61 -16.60
CA SER A 79 43.55 -7.19 -16.60
C SER A 79 43.91 -6.52 -15.29
N CYS A 80 44.95 -7.09 -14.69
CA CYS A 80 45.85 -6.49 -13.71
C CYS A 80 45.33 -6.33 -12.27
N CYS A 81 45.70 -7.30 -11.41
CA CYS A 81 46.54 -7.11 -10.21
C CYS A 81 46.42 -8.34 -9.29
N ILE A 82 47.49 -9.12 -9.18
CA ILE A 82 47.68 -10.13 -8.12
C ILE A 82 48.40 -9.41 -6.97
N LEU A 83 47.83 -9.40 -5.77
CA LEU A 83 48.51 -8.95 -4.55
C LEU A 83 49.32 -10.14 -3.99
N MET A 84 50.65 -10.01 -3.95
CA MET A 84 51.48 -10.61 -2.90
C MET A 84 51.42 -9.73 -1.64
#